data_AF-A0A9W9VHH7-F1
#
_entry.id   AF-A0A9W9VHH7-F1
#
_cell.length_a   1.000
_cell.length_b   1.000
_cell.length_c   1.000
_cell.angle_alpha   90.00
_cell.angle_beta   90.00
_cell.angle_gamma   90.00
#
_symmetry.space_group_name_H-M   'P 1'
#
loop_
_entity.id
_entity.type
_entity.pdbx_description
1 polymer ?
#
loop_
_entity_poly.entity_id
_entity_poly.type
_entity_poly.pdbx_seq_one_letter_code
_entity_poly.pdbx_strand_id
1 'polypeptide(L)'
;MNSESDPMLASGLKILQSGAEIVVNICPKDILIITLGSIFAGSTLGANCSPPAPVPDVEELKLDDSWGLWCKLSQEHPEFVDLSPFCARIAESTNECFLVMLNGWEFFERFACLVHSLPSTGTLVSFKDNNWRLSLNVPRQQHFDDQPKVPHRYGAMRCPHRGRETSSANL
;
A
#
# COMPACT_ATOMS: atom_id res chain seq x y z
N MET A 1 11.84 -39.41 -12.43
CA MET A 1 12.86 -39.19 -11.38
C MET A 1 12.48 -37.89 -10.70
N ASN A 2 11.91 -37.96 -9.50
CA ASN A 2 11.64 -36.78 -8.70
C ASN A 2 12.99 -36.25 -8.23
N SER A 3 13.48 -35.15 -8.81
CA SER A 3 14.51 -34.36 -8.17
C SER A 3 13.83 -33.62 -7.01
N GLU A 4 13.75 -34.26 -5.85
CA GLU A 4 13.60 -33.50 -4.61
C GLU A 4 14.81 -32.57 -4.53
N SER A 5 14.60 -31.29 -4.86
CA SER A 5 15.61 -30.27 -4.61
C SER A 5 15.90 -30.26 -3.12
N ASP A 6 17.18 -30.19 -2.74
CA ASP A 6 17.55 -30.04 -1.33
C ASP A 6 16.75 -28.87 -0.70
N PRO A 7 16.19 -29.06 0.50
CA PRO A 7 15.46 -27.98 1.17
C PRO A 7 16.41 -26.81 1.41
N MET A 8 15.96 -25.61 1.08
CA MET A 8 16.72 -24.40 1.36
C MET A 8 16.82 -24.18 2.87
N LEU A 9 18.05 -24.20 3.40
CA LEU A 9 18.32 -24.10 4.83
C LEU A 9 18.79 -22.68 5.18
N ALA A 10 18.16 -22.06 6.16
CA ALA A 10 18.64 -20.84 6.80
C ALA A 10 19.30 -21.20 8.13
N SER A 11 20.50 -20.65 8.39
CA SER A 11 21.24 -20.85 9.64
C SER A 11 21.17 -19.64 10.58
N GLY A 12 20.78 -18.48 10.07
CA GLY A 12 20.62 -17.28 10.86
C GLY A 12 19.95 -16.15 10.09
N LEU A 13 19.39 -15.21 10.85
CA LEU A 13 18.79 -13.96 10.34
C LEU A 13 19.58 -12.79 10.91
N LYS A 14 20.20 -12.01 10.02
CA LYS A 14 20.82 -10.73 10.39
C LYS A 14 19.76 -9.65 10.41
N ILE A 15 19.57 -9.00 11.56
CA ILE A 15 18.59 -7.92 11.72
C ILE A 15 19.24 -6.69 12.33
N LEU A 16 18.68 -5.52 12.00
CA LEU A 16 19.02 -4.25 12.64
C LEU A 16 17.99 -3.96 13.73
N GLN A 17 18.41 -4.03 15.00
CA GLN A 17 17.54 -3.75 16.14
C GLN A 17 18.10 -2.54 16.90
N SER A 18 17.31 -1.47 16.99
CA SER A 18 17.71 -0.22 17.68
C SER A 18 19.05 0.35 17.20
N GLY A 19 19.35 0.20 15.90
CA GLY A 19 20.60 0.65 15.28
C GLY A 19 21.80 -0.28 15.44
N ALA A 20 21.65 -1.42 16.15
CA ALA A 20 22.68 -2.43 16.28
C ALA A 20 22.38 -3.65 15.40
N GLU A 21 23.40 -4.16 14.71
CA GLU A 21 23.29 -5.41 13.95
C GLU A 21 23.37 -6.60 14.92
N ILE A 22 22.37 -7.47 14.87
CA ILE A 22 22.30 -8.70 15.65
C ILE A 22 22.01 -9.89 14.74
N VAL A 23 22.48 -11.06 15.15
CA VAL A 23 22.24 -12.31 14.44
C VAL A 23 21.36 -13.20 15.29
N VAL A 24 20.18 -13.56 14.76
CA VAL A 24 19.30 -14.56 15.34
C VAL A 24 19.66 -15.90 14.71
N ASN A 25 20.20 -16.84 15.49
CA ASN A 25 20.51 -18.18 14.99
C ASN A 25 19.23 -18.98 14.75
N ILE A 26 19.20 -19.75 13.66
CA ILE A 26 18.06 -20.59 13.26
C ILE A 26 18.50 -22.04 13.40
N CYS A 27 17.80 -22.81 14.23
CA CYS A 27 18.07 -24.23 14.42
C CYS A 27 17.52 -25.04 13.24
N PRO A 28 18.05 -26.25 12.97
CA PRO A 28 17.59 -27.09 11.86
C PRO A 28 16.10 -27.48 11.87
N LYS A 29 15.41 -27.30 13.01
CA LYS A 29 13.98 -27.60 13.17
C LYS A 29 13.10 -26.36 13.16
N ASP A 30 13.70 -25.17 13.10
CA ASP A 30 12.98 -23.91 13.08
C ASP A 30 12.43 -23.66 11.69
N ILE A 31 11.28 -23.00 11.62
CA ILE A 31 10.64 -22.63 10.36
C ILE A 31 10.73 -21.12 10.22
N LEU A 32 11.36 -20.67 9.13
CA LEU A 32 11.44 -19.27 8.78
C LEU A 32 10.36 -18.95 7.73
N ILE A 33 9.45 -18.05 8.07
CA ILE A 33 8.43 -17.53 7.16
C ILE A 33 8.75 -16.05 6.91
N ILE A 34 9.00 -15.70 5.66
CA ILE A 34 9.36 -14.34 5.24
C ILE A 34 8.30 -13.82 4.28
N THR A 35 7.81 -12.60 4.51
CA THR A 35 7.06 -11.85 3.51
C THR A 35 8.05 -11.03 2.69
N LEU A 36 8.15 -11.33 1.39
CA LEU A 36 9.03 -10.64 0.47
C LEU A 36 8.28 -9.53 -0.28
N GLY A 37 8.86 -8.33 -0.29
CA GLY A 37 8.23 -7.14 -0.86
C GLY A 37 7.02 -6.64 -0.08
N SER A 38 6.56 -5.43 -0.43
CA SER A 38 5.38 -4.82 0.17
C SER A 38 4.64 -3.96 -0.84
N ILE A 39 3.31 -4.03 -0.84
CA ILE A 39 2.46 -3.14 -1.63
C ILE A 39 2.46 -1.70 -1.10
N PHE A 40 2.97 -1.49 0.12
CA PHE A 40 3.14 -0.18 0.73
C PHE A 40 4.57 0.34 0.65
N ALA A 41 5.50 -0.44 0.08
CA ALA A 41 6.88 0.02 -0.09
C ALA A 41 6.93 1.32 -0.88
N GLY A 42 7.77 2.27 -0.42
CA GLY A 42 7.85 3.60 -1.02
C GLY A 42 6.60 4.46 -0.90
N SER A 43 5.64 4.10 -0.04
CA SER A 43 4.49 4.95 0.24
C SER A 43 4.95 6.24 0.92
N THR A 44 4.47 7.36 0.42
CA THR A 44 4.69 8.69 1.02
C THR A 44 3.37 9.25 1.51
N LEU A 45 3.41 10.03 2.60
CA LEU A 45 2.23 10.63 3.20
C LEU A 45 2.22 12.13 2.97
N GLY A 46 1.06 12.64 2.60
CA GLY A 46 0.76 14.07 2.59
C GLY A 46 0.03 14.50 3.87
N ALA A 47 -0.43 15.74 3.87
CA ALA A 47 -1.33 16.27 4.87
C ALA A 47 -2.42 17.12 4.20
N ASN A 48 -3.33 17.67 5.00
CA ASN A 48 -4.48 18.42 4.49
C ASN A 48 -4.12 19.60 3.58
N CYS A 49 -2.93 20.18 3.75
CA CYS A 49 -2.46 21.33 2.98
C CYS A 49 -1.08 21.10 2.33
N SER A 50 -0.60 19.86 2.28
CA SER A 50 0.69 19.54 1.66
C SER A 50 0.60 18.21 0.91
N PRO A 51 1.03 18.14 -0.35
CA PRO A 51 1.06 16.88 -1.09
C PRO A 51 2.06 15.90 -0.44
N PRO A 52 1.91 14.59 -0.68
CA PRO A 52 2.93 13.61 -0.32
C PRO A 52 4.23 13.91 -1.08
N ALA A 53 5.36 13.45 -0.53
CA ALA A 53 6.63 13.45 -1.26
C ALA A 53 6.52 12.62 -2.56
N PRO A 54 7.33 12.91 -3.59
CA PRO A 54 7.36 12.11 -4.80
C PRO A 54 7.56 10.63 -4.51
N VAL A 55 6.94 9.77 -5.31
CA VAL A 55 7.15 8.32 -5.24
C VAL A 55 8.62 8.03 -5.57
N PRO A 56 9.31 7.20 -4.76
CA PRO A 56 10.70 6.81 -5.03
C PRO A 56 10.81 6.09 -6.38
N ASP A 57 11.98 6.20 -7.01
CA ASP A 57 12.26 5.44 -8.22
C ASP A 57 12.56 3.95 -7.94
N VAL A 58 12.83 3.19 -9.00
CA VAL A 58 13.07 1.74 -8.89
C VAL A 58 14.33 1.43 -8.09
N GLU A 59 15.37 2.26 -8.20
CA GLU A 59 16.63 2.01 -7.49
C GLU A 59 16.49 2.36 -6.01
N GLU A 60 15.77 3.43 -5.68
CA GLU A 60 15.39 3.75 -4.31
C GLU A 60 14.50 2.66 -3.69
N LEU A 61 13.52 2.14 -4.43
CA LEU A 61 12.68 1.03 -3.96
C LEU A 61 13.47 -0.25 -3.72
N LYS A 62 14.50 -0.56 -4.52
CA LYS A 62 15.36 -1.74 -4.28
C LYS A 62 16.18 -1.62 -3.00
N LEU A 63 16.34 -0.40 -2.47
CA LEU A 63 17.01 -0.14 -1.20
C LEU A 63 16.05 -0.14 0.00
N ASP A 64 14.73 -0.17 -0.24
CA ASP A 64 13.72 -0.34 0.80
C ASP A 64 13.88 -1.68 1.52
N ASP A 65 13.58 -1.73 2.82
CA ASP A 65 13.76 -2.93 3.65
C ASP A 65 12.99 -4.15 3.13
N SER A 66 11.85 -3.94 2.46
CA SER A 66 11.01 -5.04 1.95
C SER A 66 11.51 -5.62 0.62
N TRP A 67 11.86 -4.77 -0.35
CA TRP A 67 12.34 -5.21 -1.65
C TRP A 67 13.83 -5.54 -1.62
N GLY A 68 14.62 -4.86 -0.80
CA GLY A 68 16.07 -5.07 -0.69
C GLY A 68 16.44 -6.45 -0.19
N LEU A 69 15.65 -7.03 0.73
CA LEU A 69 15.84 -8.42 1.14
C LEU A 69 15.59 -9.39 -0.02
N TRP A 70 14.50 -9.21 -0.77
CA TRP A 70 14.20 -10.04 -1.93
C TRP A 70 15.29 -9.88 -3.02
N CYS A 71 15.75 -8.65 -3.28
CA CYS A 71 16.85 -8.39 -4.20
C CYS A 71 18.10 -9.20 -3.85
N LYS A 72 18.54 -9.14 -2.59
CA LYS A 72 19.71 -9.89 -2.13
C LYS A 72 19.52 -11.40 -2.28
N LEU A 73 18.36 -11.94 -1.85
CA LEU A 73 18.07 -13.36 -1.98
C LEU A 73 18.08 -13.82 -3.45
N SER A 74 17.44 -13.07 -4.35
CA SER A 74 17.42 -13.41 -5.79
C SER A 74 18.79 -13.37 -6.47
N GLN A 75 19.71 -12.54 -5.96
CA GLN A 75 21.08 -12.46 -6.48
C GLN A 75 21.96 -13.63 -6.00
N GLU A 76 21.79 -14.05 -4.75
CA GLU A 76 22.57 -15.12 -4.14
C GLU A 76 22.03 -16.52 -4.51
N HIS A 77 20.72 -16.62 -4.75
CA HIS A 77 19.99 -17.88 -4.91
C HIS A 77 19.05 -17.81 -6.13
N PRO A 78 19.46 -18.37 -7.28
CA PRO A 78 18.68 -18.36 -8.52
C PRO A 78 17.31 -19.05 -8.43
N GLU A 79 17.10 -19.90 -7.41
CA GLU A 79 15.79 -20.49 -7.12
C GLU A 79 14.74 -19.46 -6.65
N PHE A 80 15.15 -18.29 -6.18
CA PHE A 80 14.20 -17.22 -5.87
C PHE A 80 13.77 -16.47 -7.12
N VAL A 81 12.47 -16.19 -7.19
CA VAL A 81 11.84 -15.53 -8.33
C VAL A 81 12.40 -14.12 -8.53
N ASP A 82 12.67 -13.77 -9.79
CA ASP A 82 12.99 -12.42 -10.21
C ASP A 82 11.85 -11.45 -9.84
N LEU A 83 12.22 -10.41 -9.10
CA LEU A 83 11.34 -9.34 -8.61
C LEU A 83 11.02 -8.26 -9.67
N SER A 84 11.77 -8.21 -10.78
CA SER A 84 11.60 -7.21 -11.84
C SER A 84 10.16 -7.05 -12.35
N PRO A 85 9.37 -8.13 -12.54
CA PRO A 85 7.96 -8.01 -12.96
C PRO A 85 7.08 -7.20 -12.01
N PHE A 86 7.45 -7.10 -10.73
CA PHE A 86 6.67 -6.45 -9.67
C PHE A 86 7.09 -5.00 -9.42
N CYS A 87 8.40 -4.73 -9.37
CA CYS A 87 8.91 -3.41 -8.95
C CYS A 87 9.43 -2.54 -10.10
N ALA A 88 9.58 -3.06 -11.32
CA ALA A 88 10.13 -2.28 -12.44
C ALA A 88 9.13 -1.28 -13.06
N ARG A 89 7.83 -1.46 -12.83
CA ARG A 89 6.75 -0.67 -13.45
C ARG A 89 5.94 0.11 -12.42
N ILE A 90 6.63 0.94 -11.64
CA ILE A 90 6.04 1.74 -10.53
C ILE A 90 4.80 2.52 -10.99
N ALA A 91 4.86 3.15 -12.16
CA ALA A 91 3.74 3.93 -12.69
C ALA A 91 2.46 3.09 -12.95
N GLU A 92 2.60 1.79 -13.21
CA GLU A 92 1.47 0.88 -13.44
C GLU A 92 0.90 0.30 -12.14
N SER A 93 1.70 0.24 -11.06
CA SER A 93 1.32 -0.34 -9.77
C SER A 93 0.98 0.69 -8.69
N THR A 94 1.38 1.94 -8.87
CA THR A 94 1.12 3.03 -7.91
C THR A 94 -0.35 3.43 -7.92
N ASN A 95 -0.93 3.58 -6.73
CA ASN A 95 -2.27 4.13 -6.52
C ASN A 95 -2.24 5.13 -5.36
N GLU A 96 -3.14 6.10 -5.41
CA GLU A 96 -3.27 7.11 -4.37
C GLU A 96 -4.52 6.85 -3.53
N CYS A 97 -4.38 6.96 -2.21
CA CYS A 97 -5.51 6.86 -1.29
C CYS A 97 -5.42 7.98 -0.26
N PHE A 98 -6.56 8.34 0.29
CA PHE A 98 -6.59 9.27 1.39
C PHE A 98 -7.73 9.00 2.34
N LEU A 99 -7.55 9.47 3.56
CA LEU A 99 -8.51 9.38 4.64
C LEU A 99 -8.96 10.79 4.99
N VAL A 100 -10.28 11.01 5.03
CA VAL A 100 -10.86 12.29 5.45
C VAL A 100 -11.56 12.12 6.79
N MET A 101 -11.24 13.01 7.71
CA MET A 101 -11.95 13.19 8.97
C MET A 101 -12.81 14.43 8.84
N LEU A 102 -14.14 14.26 8.93
CA LEU A 102 -15.07 15.38 8.85
C LEU A 102 -15.81 15.57 10.17
N ASN A 103 -16.05 16.84 10.49
CA ASN A 103 -16.87 17.24 11.63
C ASN A 103 -18.25 17.65 11.07
N GLY A 104 -19.32 17.06 11.60
CA GLY A 104 -20.68 17.40 11.18
C GLY A 104 -21.30 16.38 10.21
N TRP A 105 -22.56 16.62 9.88
CA TRP A 105 -23.40 15.68 9.13
C TRP A 105 -23.59 16.06 7.65
N GLU A 106 -23.28 17.31 7.28
CA GLU A 106 -23.66 17.87 5.98
C GLU A 106 -23.16 17.03 4.80
N PHE A 107 -21.87 16.66 4.80
CA PHE A 107 -21.33 15.80 3.75
C PHE A 107 -22.03 14.45 3.69
N PHE A 108 -22.25 13.81 4.84
CA PHE A 108 -22.85 12.48 4.91
C PHE A 108 -24.30 12.47 4.45
N GLU A 109 -25.07 13.52 4.75
CA GLU A 109 -26.45 13.63 4.25
C GLU A 109 -26.49 13.86 2.74
N ARG A 110 -25.65 14.76 2.22
CA ARG A 110 -25.53 14.97 0.77
C ARG A 110 -25.08 13.69 0.05
N PHE A 111 -24.11 12.98 0.61
CA PHE A 111 -23.62 11.72 0.08
C PHE A 111 -24.72 10.64 0.12
N ALA A 112 -25.47 10.53 1.21
CA ALA A 112 -26.61 9.60 1.33
C ALA A 112 -27.68 9.86 0.27
N CYS A 113 -28.01 11.13 0.04
CA CYS A 113 -28.94 11.54 -1.01
C CYS A 113 -28.44 11.15 -2.40
N LEU A 114 -27.15 11.36 -2.68
CA LEU A 114 -26.53 11.03 -3.97
C LEU A 114 -26.58 9.53 -4.27
N VAL A 115 -26.34 8.69 -3.26
CA VAL A 115 -26.21 7.24 -3.42
C VAL A 115 -27.54 6.50 -3.19
N HIS A 116 -28.60 7.25 -2.86
CA HIS A 116 -29.91 6.73 -2.47
C HIS A 116 -29.83 5.62 -1.39
N SER A 117 -28.87 5.75 -0.48
CA SER A 117 -28.57 4.75 0.54
C SER A 117 -27.98 5.41 1.78
N LEU A 118 -28.15 4.79 2.95
CA LEU A 118 -27.60 5.31 4.19
C LEU A 118 -26.07 5.18 4.19
N PRO A 119 -25.31 6.15 4.74
CA PRO A 119 -23.85 6.11 4.79
C PRO A 119 -23.27 4.93 5.58
N SER A 120 -24.11 4.23 6.35
CA SER A 120 -23.70 3.13 7.24
C SER A 120 -23.55 1.77 6.54
N THR A 121 -23.71 1.71 5.22
CA THR A 121 -23.68 0.45 4.45
C THR A 121 -22.28 -0.02 4.09
N GLY A 122 -21.23 0.81 4.25
CA GLY A 122 -19.87 0.44 3.84
C GLY A 122 -19.75 0.21 2.33
N THR A 123 -20.65 0.78 1.55
CA THR A 123 -20.69 0.62 0.10
C THR A 123 -19.60 1.45 -0.55
N LEU A 124 -18.80 0.80 -1.41
CA LEU A 124 -17.88 1.49 -2.31
C LEU A 124 -18.67 2.11 -3.46
N VAL A 125 -18.57 3.42 -3.63
CA VAL A 125 -19.25 4.19 -4.67
C VAL A 125 -18.22 4.75 -5.64
N SER A 126 -18.28 4.30 -6.90
CA SER A 126 -17.36 4.71 -7.95
C SER A 126 -17.97 5.73 -8.90
N PHE A 127 -17.27 6.84 -9.12
CA PHE A 127 -17.63 7.92 -10.03
C PHE A 127 -17.03 7.62 -11.41
N LYS A 128 -17.82 6.97 -12.27
CA LYS A 128 -17.35 6.44 -13.57
C LYS A 128 -16.88 7.54 -14.53
N ASP A 129 -17.59 8.67 -14.57
CA ASP A 129 -17.35 9.76 -15.53
C ASP A 129 -16.42 10.84 -14.96
N ASN A 130 -15.61 10.51 -13.95
CA ASN A 130 -14.64 11.41 -13.37
C ASN A 130 -13.23 11.09 -13.90
N ASN A 131 -12.46 12.12 -14.27
CA ASN A 131 -11.09 11.99 -14.78
C ASN A 131 -10.12 11.30 -13.81
N TRP A 132 -10.46 11.21 -12.52
CA TRP A 132 -9.68 10.53 -11.49
C TRP A 132 -10.22 9.14 -11.16
N ARG A 133 -11.25 8.64 -11.86
CA ARG A 133 -11.88 7.31 -11.63
C ARG A 133 -12.17 7.04 -10.16
N LEU A 134 -12.58 8.10 -9.48
CA LEU A 134 -12.68 8.16 -8.03
C LEU A 134 -13.61 7.08 -7.47
N SER A 135 -13.23 6.46 -6.35
CA SER A 135 -14.13 5.63 -5.54
C SER A 135 -14.11 6.04 -4.06
N LEU A 136 -15.30 6.17 -3.45
CA LEU A 136 -15.50 6.55 -2.05
C LEU A 136 -16.08 5.38 -1.26
N ASN A 137 -15.61 5.21 -0.03
CA ASN A 137 -16.21 4.32 0.94
C ASN A 137 -16.42 5.07 2.26
N VAL A 138 -17.66 5.09 2.75
CA VAL A 138 -17.96 5.54 4.10
C VAL A 138 -18.11 4.29 4.97
N PRO A 139 -17.11 3.93 5.79
CA PRO A 139 -17.23 2.78 6.67
C PRO A 139 -18.31 3.02 7.72
N ARG A 140 -18.82 1.93 8.30
CA ARG A 140 -19.71 2.01 9.46
C ARG A 140 -19.00 2.79 10.57
N GLN A 141 -19.72 3.75 11.14
CA GLN A 141 -19.22 4.60 12.22
C GLN A 141 -19.67 4.04 13.57
N GLN A 142 -18.82 4.00 14.59
CA GLN A 142 -17.41 4.41 14.58
C GLN A 142 -16.51 3.38 13.89
N HIS A 143 -15.49 3.85 13.16
CA HIS A 143 -14.55 2.97 12.46
C HIS A 143 -13.35 2.60 13.33
N PHE A 144 -12.93 3.50 14.23
CA PHE A 144 -11.87 3.27 15.22
C PHE A 144 -12.45 3.30 16.63
N ASP A 145 -11.90 2.49 17.53
CA ASP A 145 -12.39 2.37 18.91
C ASP A 145 -12.26 3.67 19.72
N ASP A 146 -11.23 4.47 19.43
CA ASP A 146 -10.91 5.74 20.08
C ASP A 146 -11.54 6.97 19.40
N GLN A 147 -12.35 6.75 18.36
CA GLN A 147 -13.04 7.82 17.65
C GLN A 147 -14.01 8.59 18.59
N PRO A 148 -14.16 9.92 18.46
CA PRO A 148 -15.22 10.66 19.14
C PRO A 148 -16.64 10.30 18.63
N LYS A 149 -17.63 10.17 19.53
CA LYS A 149 -18.98 9.68 19.18
C LYS A 149 -19.86 10.68 18.41
N VAL A 150 -19.58 11.98 18.49
CA VAL A 150 -20.37 13.05 17.84
C VAL A 150 -19.51 14.32 17.66
N PRO A 151 -19.57 15.06 16.54
CA PRO A 151 -20.18 14.75 15.24
C PRO A 151 -19.13 14.26 14.22
N HIS A 152 -18.08 13.59 14.67
CA HIS A 152 -16.94 13.21 13.83
C HIS A 152 -17.21 11.88 13.13
N ARG A 153 -17.15 11.86 11.79
CA ARG A 153 -17.27 10.62 10.99
C ARG A 153 -16.17 10.56 9.95
N TYR A 154 -15.67 9.36 9.68
CA TYR A 154 -14.60 9.10 8.72
C TYR A 154 -15.15 8.74 7.35
N GLY A 155 -14.50 9.25 6.30
CA GLY A 155 -14.63 8.76 4.93
C GLY A 155 -13.28 8.28 4.43
N ALA A 156 -13.21 7.07 3.87
CA ALA A 156 -12.03 6.58 3.18
C ALA A 156 -12.24 6.77 1.67
N MET A 157 -11.25 7.38 1.00
CA MET A 157 -11.30 7.67 -0.42
C MET A 157 -10.16 6.93 -1.13
N ARG A 158 -10.49 6.25 -2.23
CA ARG A 158 -9.55 5.55 -3.10
C ARG A 158 -9.55 6.21 -4.47
N CYS A 159 -8.40 6.73 -4.89
CA CYS A 159 -8.20 7.26 -6.24
C CYS A 159 -7.32 6.30 -7.08
N PRO A 160 -7.80 5.80 -8.22
CA PRO A 160 -6.92 5.23 -9.22
C PRO A 160 -6.09 6.31 -9.93
N HIS A 161 -4.86 5.94 -10.27
CA HIS A 161 -3.86 6.78 -10.94
C HIS A 161 -4.31 7.34 -12.31
N ARG A 162 -3.93 8.59 -12.61
CA ARG A 162 -3.99 9.23 -13.92
C ARG A 162 -2.74 8.83 -14.71
N GLY A 163 -2.88 8.00 -15.74
CA GLY A 163 -1.88 7.92 -16.79
C GLY A 163 -1.71 9.32 -17.41
N ARG A 164 -0.49 9.87 -17.40
CA ARG A 164 -0.18 11.12 -18.10
C ARG A 164 -0.35 10.90 -19.61
N GLU A 165 -1.56 11.07 -20.12
CA GLU A 165 -1.73 11.50 -21.51
C GLU A 165 -1.64 13.02 -21.51
N THR A 166 -0.49 13.52 -21.98
CA THR A 166 -0.33 14.90 -22.43
C THR A 166 -1.23 15.10 -23.64
N SER A 167 -2.49 15.45 -23.43
CA SER A 167 -3.23 16.17 -24.47
C SER A 167 -2.71 17.59 -24.46
N SER A 168 -1.78 17.86 -25.37
CA SER A 168 -1.45 19.21 -25.82
C SER A 168 -2.71 19.80 -26.45
N ALA A 169 -3.59 20.37 -25.63
CA ALA A 169 -4.58 21.31 -26.11
C ALA A 169 -3.86 22.65 -26.29
N ASN A 170 -3.36 22.87 -27.51
CA ASN A 170 -2.99 24.20 -27.97
C ASN A 170 -4.23 25.09 -27.84
N LEU A 171 -4.10 26.18 -27.08
CA LEU A 171 -4.81 27.43 -27.34
C LEU A 171 -4.07 28.18 -28.45
#